data_AF-A0A535VPQ9-F1
#
_entry.id   AF-A0A535VPQ9-F1
#
_cell.length_a   1.000
_cell.length_b   1.000
_cell.length_c   1.000
_cell.angle_alpha   90.00
_cell.angle_beta   90.00
_cell.angle_gamma   90.00
#
_symmetry.space_group_name_H-M   'P 1'
#
loop_
_entity.id
_entity.type
_entity.pdbx_description
1 polymer ?
#
loop_
_entity_poly.entity_id
_entity_poly.type
_entity_poly.pdbx_seq_one_letter_code
_entity_poly.pdbx_strand_id
1 'polypeptide(L)'
;MGWIDSLRGSVVGLDTTPLIYFIEENPAYSKAVDPFFEAVARGEITVITSIVALLEVLVHPIRNADSKLAQKYRDILLDSEGLTTILLDQDIAEERV
;
A
#
# COMPACT_ATOMS: atom_id res chain seq x y z
N MET A 1 -14.94 10.33 6.29
CA MET A 1 -14.98 11.20 5.09
C MET A 1 -15.88 10.56 4.08
N GLY A 2 -16.74 11.30 3.36
CA GLY A 2 -17.75 10.71 2.48
C GLY A 2 -17.21 9.81 1.36
N TRP A 3 -15.97 10.01 0.92
CA TRP A 3 -15.35 9.18 -0.12
C TRP A 3 -14.89 7.80 0.38
N ILE A 4 -14.61 7.64 1.68
CA ILE A 4 -14.24 6.33 2.25
C ILE A 4 -15.49 5.45 2.36
N ASP A 5 -16.61 6.06 2.76
CA ASP A 5 -17.87 5.34 2.87
C ASP A 5 -18.34 4.79 1.51
N SER A 6 -18.03 5.47 0.39
CA SER A 6 -18.30 4.95 -0.95
C SER A 6 -17.42 3.76 -1.37
N LEU A 7 -16.32 3.49 -0.66
CA LEU A 7 -15.40 2.38 -0.95
C LEU A 7 -15.66 1.15 -0.07
N ARG A 8 -16.55 1.23 0.92
CA ARG A 8 -16.86 0.09 1.80
C ARG A 8 -17.35 -1.11 0.99
N GLY A 9 -16.82 -2.28 1.30
CA GLY A 9 -17.09 -3.54 0.60
C GLY A 9 -16.45 -3.66 -0.79
N SER A 10 -15.64 -2.68 -1.20
CA SER A 10 -14.95 -2.70 -2.50
C SER A 10 -13.53 -3.24 -2.39
N VAL A 11 -13.00 -3.68 -3.53
CA VAL A 11 -11.57 -3.95 -3.71
C VAL A 11 -10.92 -2.74 -4.37
N VAL A 12 -9.89 -2.19 -3.73
CA VAL A 12 -9.19 -0.98 -4.18
C VAL A 12 -7.77 -1.32 -4.60
N GLY A 13 -7.43 -1.00 -5.85
CA GLY A 13 -6.04 -1.00 -6.31
C GLY A 13 -5.29 0.20 -5.73
N LEU A 14 -4.20 -0.06 -5.02
CA LEU A 14 -3.43 0.97 -4.33
C LEU A 14 -2.05 1.16 -4.98
N ASP A 15 -1.73 2.41 -5.29
CA ASP A 15 -0.42 2.85 -5.75
C ASP A 15 0.58 2.94 -4.57
N THR A 16 1.86 3.12 -4.87
CA THR A 16 2.97 3.17 -3.91
C THR A 16 2.89 4.40 -3.01
N THR A 17 2.45 5.54 -3.56
CA THR A 17 2.52 6.84 -2.86
C THR A 17 1.67 6.88 -1.56
N PRO A 18 0.39 6.43 -1.54
CA PRO A 18 -0.37 6.34 -0.30
C PRO A 18 0.26 5.44 0.78
N LEU A 19 0.94 4.35 0.38
CA LEU A 19 1.67 3.48 1.32
C LEU A 19 2.82 4.21 1.99
N ILE A 20 3.62 4.95 1.20
CA ILE A 20 4.73 5.76 1.73
C ILE A 20 4.19 6.76 2.76
N TYR A 21 3.10 7.48 2.42
CA TYR A 21 2.54 8.49 3.32
C TYR A 21 2.00 7.92 4.62
N PHE A 22 1.42 6.73 4.57
CA PHE A 22 0.93 6.05 5.77
C PHE A 22 2.07 5.51 6.64
N ILE A 23 3.02 4.78 6.04
CA ILE A 23 4.10 4.09 6.76
C ILE A 23 5.11 5.07 7.37
N GLU A 24 5.38 6.17 6.66
CA GLU A 24 6.29 7.23 7.09
C GLU A 24 5.58 8.39 7.80
N GLU A 25 4.27 8.25 8.09
CA GLU A 25 3.47 9.20 8.86
C GLU A 25 3.56 10.64 8.31
N ASN A 26 3.44 10.79 6.98
CA ASN A 26 3.63 12.07 6.32
C ASN A 26 2.59 13.10 6.80
N PRO A 27 2.99 14.22 7.42
CA PRO A 27 2.08 15.15 8.08
C PRO A 27 1.16 15.90 7.12
N ALA A 28 1.52 16.01 5.83
CA ALA A 28 0.68 16.65 4.83
C ALA A 28 -0.47 15.76 4.36
N TYR A 29 -0.31 14.42 4.46
CA TYR A 29 -1.25 13.46 3.89
C TYR A 29 -1.89 12.52 4.90
N SER A 30 -1.39 12.46 6.14
CA SER A 30 -1.92 11.61 7.24
C SER A 30 -3.44 11.75 7.40
N LYS A 31 -3.95 12.99 7.44
CA LYS A 31 -5.40 13.25 7.53
C LYS A 31 -6.24 12.60 6.42
N ALA A 32 -5.65 12.35 5.25
CA ALA A 32 -6.31 11.70 4.13
C ALA A 32 -6.12 10.19 4.14
N VAL A 33 -4.91 9.70 4.43
CA VAL A 33 -4.57 8.27 4.33
C VAL A 33 -4.93 7.48 5.59
N ASP A 34 -4.79 8.06 6.79
CA ASP A 34 -5.01 7.33 8.05
C ASP A 34 -6.45 6.78 8.13
N PRO A 35 -7.52 7.56 7.86
CA PRO A 35 -8.87 7.04 7.97
C PRO A 35 -9.17 5.96 6.92
N PHE A 36 -8.44 5.96 5.79
CA PHE A 36 -8.55 4.92 4.77
C PHE A 36 -7.91 3.62 5.26
N PHE A 37 -6.67 3.65 5.75
CA PHE A 37 -6.00 2.46 6.29
C PHE A 37 -6.66 1.93 7.57
N GLU A 38 -7.28 2.79 8.38
CA GLU A 38 -8.14 2.35 9.48
C GLU A 38 -9.36 1.54 8.98
N ALA A 39 -9.98 1.94 7.87
CA ALA A 39 -11.09 1.19 7.28
C ALA A 39 -10.61 -0.16 6.70
N VAL A 40 -9.41 -0.19 6.11
CA VAL A 40 -8.76 -1.43 5.67
C VAL A 40 -8.49 -2.37 6.86
N ALA A 41 -7.93 -1.84 7.95
CA ALA A 41 -7.65 -2.61 9.17
C ALA A 41 -8.93 -3.16 9.85
N ARG A 42 -10.08 -2.49 9.67
CA ARG A 42 -11.38 -3.00 10.12
C ARG A 42 -12.01 -4.02 9.16
N GLY A 43 -11.36 -4.35 8.05
CA GLY A 43 -11.89 -5.23 7.01
C GLY A 43 -13.04 -4.62 6.22
N GLU A 44 -13.24 -3.29 6.29
CA GLU A 44 -14.31 -2.60 5.57
C GLU A 44 -13.95 -2.38 4.09
N ILE A 45 -12.66 -2.37 3.76
CA ILE A 45 -12.12 -2.20 2.41
C ILE A 45 -11.02 -3.24 2.23
N THR A 46 -11.02 -3.91 1.07
CA THR A 46 -9.90 -4.79 0.69
C THR A 46 -8.97 -4.02 -0.25
N VAL A 47 -7.68 -4.06 0.03
CA VAL A 47 -6.65 -3.43 -0.79
C VAL A 47 -5.89 -4.49 -1.56
N ILE A 48 -5.65 -4.21 -2.84
CA ILE A 48 -4.68 -4.93 -3.65
C ILE A 48 -3.62 -3.98 -4.16
N THR A 49 -2.39 -4.43 -4.26
CA THR A 49 -1.31 -3.74 -4.96
C THR A 49 -0.45 -4.74 -5.71
N SER A 50 0.54 -4.29 -6.46
CA SER A 50 1.45 -5.16 -7.20
C SER A 50 2.79 -5.31 -6.51
N ILE A 51 3.51 -6.38 -6.84
CA ILE A 51 4.89 -6.58 -6.38
C ILE A 51 5.84 -5.44 -6.82
N VAL A 52 5.47 -4.64 -7.81
CA VAL A 52 6.23 -3.45 -8.24
C VAL A 52 6.20 -2.38 -7.15
N ALA A 53 5.09 -2.19 -6.45
CA ALA A 53 5.02 -1.24 -5.33
C ALA A 53 6.00 -1.61 -4.21
N LEU A 54 6.15 -2.92 -3.92
CA LEU A 54 7.16 -3.41 -2.97
C LEU A 54 8.58 -3.07 -3.45
N LEU A 55 8.88 -3.25 -4.73
CA LEU A 55 10.17 -2.87 -5.30
C LEU A 55 10.44 -1.37 -5.11
N GLU A 56 9.47 -0.52 -5.42
CA GLU A 56 9.59 0.93 -5.33
C GLU A 56 9.86 1.42 -3.90
N VAL A 57 9.08 0.95 -2.92
CA VAL A 57 9.26 1.37 -1.52
C VAL A 57 10.57 0.87 -0.90
N LEU A 58 11.12 -0.24 -1.37
CA LEU A 58 12.35 -0.80 -0.84
C LEU A 58 13.62 -0.09 -1.34
N VAL A 59 13.56 0.61 -2.48
CA VAL A 59 14.74 1.29 -3.06
C VAL A 59 15.35 2.30 -2.08
N HIS A 60 14.52 3.15 -1.46
CA HIS A 60 15.00 4.19 -0.55
C HIS A 60 15.65 3.64 0.73
N PRO A 61 14.96 2.81 1.56
CA PRO A 61 15.52 2.33 2.81
C PRO A 61 16.74 1.42 2.61
N ILE A 62 16.78 0.61 1.53
CA ILE A 62 17.95 -0.22 1.24
C ILE A 62 19.18 0.66 0.93
N ARG A 63 19.02 1.71 0.12
CA ARG A 63 20.11 2.65 -0.20
C ARG A 63 20.66 3.37 1.02
N ASN A 64 19.80 3.62 2.01
CA ASN A 64 20.16 4.32 3.24
C ASN A 64 20.54 3.37 4.40
N ALA A 65 20.63 2.07 4.15
CA ALA A 65 20.85 1.05 5.17
C ALA A 65 19.82 1.10 6.33
N ASP A 66 18.61 1.60 6.07
CA ASP A 66 17.51 1.64 7.04
C ASP A 66 16.73 0.32 6.99
N SER A 67 17.30 -0.70 7.65
CA SER A 67 16.69 -2.02 7.74
C SER A 67 15.34 -2.00 8.46
N LYS A 68 15.12 -1.05 9.36
CA LYS A 68 13.87 -0.94 10.13
C LYS A 68 12.73 -0.48 9.24
N LEU A 69 12.94 0.57 8.44
CA LEU A 69 11.93 1.03 7.49
C LEU A 69 11.68 -0.01 6.40
N ALA A 70 12.74 -0.67 5.90
CA ALA A 70 12.60 -1.75 4.94
C ALA A 70 11.73 -2.90 5.49
N GLN A 71 11.90 -3.25 6.78
CA GLN A 71 11.10 -4.30 7.39
C GLN A 71 9.64 -3.88 7.55
N LYS A 72 9.36 -2.63 7.98
CA LYS A 72 7.98 -2.11 8.04
C LYS A 72 7.25 -2.24 6.70
N TYR A 73 7.92 -1.93 5.60
CA TYR A 73 7.33 -2.10 4.27
C TYR A 73 6.98 -3.57 3.99
N ARG A 74 7.86 -4.52 4.34
CA ARG A 74 7.57 -5.96 4.16
C ARG A 74 6.39 -6.42 4.99
N ASP A 75 6.38 -6.09 6.28
CA ASP A 75 5.31 -6.50 7.20
C ASP A 75 3.94 -6.00 6.70
N ILE A 76 3.90 -4.78 6.13
CA ILE A 76 2.66 -4.19 5.64
C ILE A 76 2.24 -4.75 4.28
N LEU A 77 3.18 -4.90 3.34
CA LEU A 77 2.86 -5.34 1.98
C LEU A 77 2.68 -6.86 1.85
N LEU A 78 3.29 -7.65 2.74
CA LEU A 78 3.33 -9.11 2.61
C LEU A 78 2.53 -9.83 3.69
N ASP A 79 2.42 -9.24 4.89
CA ASP A 79 1.91 -9.95 6.07
C ASP A 79 0.66 -9.29 6.71
N SER A 80 0.10 -8.23 6.11
CA SER A 80 -1.06 -7.53 6.68
C SER A 80 -2.40 -8.06 6.22
N GLU A 81 -3.33 -8.18 7.16
CA GLU A 81 -4.73 -8.46 6.86
C GLU A 81 -5.38 -7.26 6.13
N GLY A 82 -6.11 -7.54 5.05
CA GLY A 82 -6.79 -6.52 4.25
C GLY A 82 -5.94 -5.89 3.14
N LEU A 83 -4.64 -6.19 3.05
CA LEU A 83 -3.78 -5.81 1.92
C LEU A 83 -3.20 -7.07 1.27
N THR A 84 -3.38 -7.21 -0.05
CA THR A 84 -2.79 -8.31 -0.82
C THR A 84 -1.86 -7.78 -1.90
N THR A 85 -0.63 -8.30 -1.93
CA THR A 85 0.32 -8.03 -3.01
C THR A 85 0.20 -9.09 -4.09
N ILE A 86 -0.07 -8.65 -5.32
CA ILE A 86 -0.23 -9.50 -6.49
C ILE A 86 1.10 -9.58 -7.26
N LEU A 87 1.51 -10.79 -7.60
CA LEU A 87 2.65 -11.03 -8.49
C LEU A 87 2.25 -10.67 -9.93
N LEU A 88 3.15 -10.00 -10.64
CA LEU A 88 2.98 -9.71 -12.06
C LEU A 88 3.72 -10.74 -12.89
N ASP A 89 3.06 -11.20 -13.96
CA ASP A 89 3.67 -11.97 -15.03
C ASP A 89 3.86 -11.10 -16.29
N GLN A 90 4.45 -11.68 -17.33
CA GLN A 90 4.73 -10.99 -18.58
C GLN A 90 3.45 -10.54 -19.29
N ASP A 91 2.41 -11.38 -19.29
CA ASP A 91 1.16 -11.09 -19.98
C ASP A 91 0.46 -9.86 -19.36
N ILE A 92 0.41 -9.77 -18.03
CA ILE A 92 -0.16 -8.60 -17.33
C ILE A 92 0.68 -7.35 -17.58
N ALA A 93 2.01 -7.49 -17.64
CA ALA A 93 2.91 -6.37 -17.87
C ALA A 93 2.78 -5.79 -19.30
N GLU A 94 2.57 -6.64 -20.31
CA GLU A 94 2.48 -6.21 -21.71
C GLU A 94 1.09 -5.73 -22.13
N GLU A 95 0.00 -6.19 -21.48
CA GLU A 95 -1.37 -5.80 -21.85
C GLU A 95 -1.66 -4.30 -21.64
N ARG A 96 -0.87 -3.60 -20.81
CA ARG A 96 -1.15 -2.22 -20.34
C ARG A 96 -0.02 -1.22 -20.56
N VAL A 97 0.98 -1.56 -21.38
CA VAL A 97 2.02 -0.64 -21.88
C VAL A 97 1.68 -0.21 -23.30
#